data_AF-A0A7Y3UWP0-F1
#
_entry.id   AF-A0A7Y3UWP0-F1
#
_cell.length_a   1.000
_cell.length_b   1.000
_cell.length_c   1.000
_cell.angle_alpha   90.00
_cell.angle_beta   90.00
_cell.angle_gamma   90.00
#
_symmetry.space_group_name_H-M   'P 1'
#
loop_
_entity.id
_entity.type
_entity.pdbx_description
1 polymer ?
#
loop_
_entity_poly.entity_id
_entity_poly.type
_entity_poly.pdbx_seq_one_letter_code
_entity_poly.pdbx_strand_id
1 'polypeptide(L)'
;MAHMALYKLKLLDEFEDRTDLWTFGDFESRLMDLWRGATRHDAKGIINAAHKERRWPRAVKRYLLTNYRAFGNVSSEVERTFDEVLAAMSAQERAQWGLLPAGNSVA
;
A
#
# COMPACT_ATOMS: atom_id res chain seq x y z
N MET A 1 -20.77 -6.19 -5.80
CA MET A 1 -19.68 -5.81 -4.87
C MET A 1 -19.00 -7.10 -4.45
N ALA A 2 -17.68 -7.21 -4.58
CA ALA A 2 -16.97 -8.39 -4.08
C ALA A 2 -17.06 -8.36 -2.55
N HIS A 3 -17.61 -9.39 -1.94
CA HIS A 3 -17.73 -9.45 -0.49
C HIS A 3 -16.34 -9.73 0.09
N MET A 4 -15.69 -8.73 0.70
CA MET A 4 -14.50 -8.98 1.48
C MET A 4 -14.83 -9.81 2.73
N ALA A 5 -13.97 -10.76 3.05
CA ALA A 5 -14.06 -11.50 4.30
C ALA A 5 -13.83 -10.57 5.49
N LEU A 6 -14.52 -10.81 6.61
CA LEU A 6 -14.48 -9.96 7.80
C LEU A 6 -13.06 -9.71 8.34
N TYR A 7 -12.18 -10.72 8.27
CA TYR A 7 -10.80 -10.56 8.75
C TYR A 7 -9.98 -9.59 7.89
N LYS A 8 -10.28 -9.49 6.58
CA LYS A 8 -9.64 -8.53 5.65
C LYS A 8 -10.07 -7.11 5.98
N LEU A 9 -11.36 -6.92 6.29
CA LEU A 9 -11.90 -5.63 6.71
C LEU A 9 -11.26 -5.18 8.02
N LYS A 10 -11.21 -6.05 9.04
CA LYS A 10 -10.56 -5.74 10.33
C LYS A 10 -9.09 -5.39 10.17
N LEU A 11 -8.37 -6.11 9.32
CA LEU A 11 -6.97 -5.81 9.01
C LEU A 11 -6.84 -4.41 8.37
N LEU A 12 -7.68 -4.09 7.39
CA LEU A 12 -7.65 -2.78 6.73
C LEU A 12 -8.00 -1.64 7.69
N ASP A 13 -9.04 -1.82 8.51
CA ASP A 13 -9.43 -0.84 9.54
C ASP A 13 -8.28 -0.61 10.54
N GLU A 14 -7.64 -1.68 11.03
CA GLU A 14 -6.49 -1.60 11.94
C GLU A 14 -5.37 -0.72 11.34
N PHE A 15 -4.99 -0.95 10.08
CA PHE A 15 -3.89 -0.23 9.45
C PHE A 15 -4.24 1.17 8.95
N GLU A 16 -5.51 1.44 8.65
CA GLU A 16 -5.99 2.78 8.33
C GLU A 16 -5.92 3.72 9.55
N ASP A 17 -6.26 3.18 10.73
CA ASP A 17 -6.26 3.93 11.99
C ASP A 17 -4.86 4.09 12.60
N ARG A 18 -3.92 3.22 12.24
CA ARG A 18 -2.53 3.30 12.73
C ARG A 18 -1.83 4.61 12.35
N THR A 19 -1.18 5.21 13.35
CA THR A 19 -0.41 6.46 13.22
C THR A 19 1.09 6.25 13.38
N ASP A 20 1.53 5.05 13.73
CA ASP A 20 2.92 4.69 13.93
C ASP A 20 3.66 4.46 12.60
N LEU A 21 4.96 4.15 12.68
CA LEU A 21 5.83 4.06 11.51
C LEU A 21 5.79 2.70 10.78
N TRP A 22 4.61 2.10 10.67
CA TRP A 22 4.44 0.77 10.08
C TRP A 22 4.79 0.73 8.57
N THR A 23 5.10 -0.48 8.10
CA THR A 23 5.56 -0.82 6.75
C THR A 23 4.74 -1.95 6.12
N PHE A 24 4.86 -2.15 4.81
CA PHE A 24 4.22 -3.26 4.10
C PHE A 24 4.50 -4.63 4.76
N GLY A 25 5.68 -4.82 5.35
CA GLY A 25 6.06 -6.05 6.05
C GLY A 25 5.26 -6.28 7.34
N ASP A 26 4.90 -5.21 8.05
CA ASP A 26 4.03 -5.29 9.23
C ASP A 26 2.62 -5.72 8.83
N PHE A 27 2.11 -5.17 7.72
CA PHE A 27 0.81 -5.54 7.16
C PHE A 27 0.77 -7.02 6.74
N GLU A 28 1.79 -7.48 6.01
CA GLU A 28 1.89 -8.87 5.59
C GLU A 28 2.01 -9.83 6.77
N SER A 29 2.85 -9.51 7.75
CA SER A 29 3.01 -10.31 8.97
C SER A 29 1.68 -10.41 9.73
N ARG A 30 1.00 -9.28 9.92
CA ARG A 30 -0.29 -9.26 10.61
C ARG A 30 -1.37 -10.06 9.89
N LEU A 31 -1.39 -10.03 8.55
CA LEU A 31 -2.28 -10.89 7.77
C LEU A 31 -2.00 -12.37 8.02
N MET A 32 -0.73 -12.78 8.06
CA MET A 32 -0.32 -14.16 8.31
C MET A 32 -0.68 -14.61 9.74
N ASP A 33 -0.64 -13.71 10.72
CA ASP A 33 -1.08 -13.98 12.09
C ASP A 33 -2.60 -14.19 12.19
N LEU A 34 -3.39 -13.44 11.40
CA LEU A 34 -4.86 -13.50 11.43
C LEU A 34 -5.42 -14.72 10.68
N TRP A 35 -4.75 -15.16 9.61
CA TRP A 35 -5.23 -16.26 8.78
C TRP A 35 -4.11 -17.23 8.42
N ARG A 36 -4.18 -18.43 9.01
CA ARG A 36 -3.22 -19.50 8.77
C ARG A 36 -3.33 -19.96 7.31
N GLY A 37 -2.29 -19.66 6.53
CA GLY A 37 -2.23 -19.95 5.10
C GLY A 37 -2.36 -18.73 4.20
N ALA A 38 -2.51 -17.53 4.76
CA ALA A 38 -2.41 -16.31 3.97
C ALA A 38 -0.99 -16.14 3.43
N THR A 39 -0.92 -15.57 2.23
CA THR A 39 0.32 -15.33 1.52
C THR A 39 0.53 -13.85 1.28
N ARG A 40 1.74 -13.46 0.88
CA ARG A 40 2.03 -12.08 0.44
C ARG A 40 1.22 -11.69 -0.82
N HIS A 41 0.85 -12.66 -1.64
CA HIS A 41 -0.05 -12.43 -2.77
C HIS A 41 -1.46 -12.06 -2.29
N ASP A 42 -1.95 -12.68 -1.21
CA ASP A 42 -3.24 -12.28 -0.62
C ASP A 42 -3.21 -10.84 -0.10
N ALA A 43 -2.10 -10.39 0.47
CA ALA A 43 -1.93 -9.01 0.90
C ALA A 43 -2.09 -8.02 -0.26
N LYS A 44 -1.41 -8.27 -1.38
CA LYS A 44 -1.52 -7.46 -2.61
C LYS A 44 -2.95 -7.44 -3.15
N GLY A 45 -3.61 -8.60 -3.19
CA GLY A 45 -5.01 -8.72 -3.57
C GLY A 45 -5.95 -7.91 -2.66
N ILE A 46 -5.69 -7.89 -1.35
CA ILE A 46 -6.43 -7.06 -0.38
C ILE A 46 -6.24 -5.57 -0.68
N ILE A 47 -5.01 -5.12 -0.93
CA ILE A 47 -4.69 -3.72 -1.22
C ILE A 47 -5.39 -3.25 -2.52
N ASN A 48 -5.37 -4.07 -3.56
CA ASN A 48 -6.07 -3.78 -4.81
C ASN A 48 -7.59 -3.65 -4.61
N ALA A 49 -8.18 -4.54 -3.83
CA ALA A 49 -9.61 -4.48 -3.55
C ALA A 49 -9.96 -3.28 -2.65
N ALA A 50 -9.14 -2.95 -1.66
CA ALA A 50 -9.29 -1.77 -0.82
C ALA A 50 -9.22 -0.46 -1.63
N HIS A 51 -8.30 -0.38 -2.60
CA HIS A 51 -8.20 0.76 -3.51
C HIS A 51 -9.45 0.93 -4.37
N LYS A 52 -9.98 -0.17 -4.93
CA LYS A 52 -11.22 -0.15 -5.72
C LYS A 52 -12.42 0.35 -4.90
N GLU A 53 -12.47 0.01 -3.61
CA GLU A 53 -13.52 0.46 -2.70
C GLU A 53 -13.32 1.90 -2.19
N ARG A 54 -12.14 2.50 -2.41
CA ARG A 54 -11.79 3.88 -2.01
C ARG A 54 -12.01 4.20 -0.52
N ARG A 55 -11.99 3.18 0.33
CA ARG A 55 -12.36 3.28 1.75
C ARG A 55 -11.16 3.32 2.70
N TRP A 56 -10.02 2.75 2.31
CA TRP A 56 -8.80 2.72 3.13
C TRP A 56 -7.60 3.40 2.42
N PRO A 57 -7.71 4.70 2.10
CA PRO A 57 -6.71 5.39 1.30
C PRO A 57 -5.35 5.48 1.99
N ARG A 58 -5.28 5.58 3.33
CA ARG A 58 -4.00 5.70 4.06
C ARG A 58 -3.28 4.36 4.09
N ALA A 59 -4.01 3.28 4.37
CA ALA A 59 -3.47 1.93 4.38
C ALA A 59 -2.93 1.53 3.01
N VAL A 60 -3.72 1.74 1.95
CA VAL A 60 -3.30 1.46 0.55
C VAL A 60 -2.05 2.26 0.19
N LYS A 61 -2.08 3.58 0.40
CA LYS A 61 -0.96 4.47 0.06
C LYS A 61 0.32 4.04 0.79
N ARG A 62 0.24 3.82 2.09
CA ARG A 62 1.41 3.50 2.92
C ARG A 62 1.99 2.12 2.64
N TYR A 63 1.15 1.12 2.42
CA TYR A 63 1.61 -0.20 1.99
C TYR A 63 2.45 -0.10 0.72
N LEU A 64 1.95 0.57 -0.31
CA LEU A 64 2.62 0.65 -1.61
C LEU A 64 3.91 1.49 -1.54
N LEU A 65 3.89 2.62 -0.85
CA LEU A 65 5.06 3.49 -0.75
C LEU A 65 6.19 2.85 0.05
N THR A 66 5.87 2.14 1.13
CA THR A 66 6.89 1.42 1.90
C THR A 66 7.43 0.20 1.17
N ASN A 67 6.60 -0.48 0.37
CA ASN A 67 7.05 -1.55 -0.53
C ASN A 67 8.00 -1.01 -1.61
N TYR A 68 7.61 0.06 -2.30
CA TYR A 68 8.45 0.72 -3.30
C TYR A 68 9.77 1.19 -2.71
N ARG A 69 9.75 1.82 -1.53
CA ARG A 69 10.98 2.28 -0.86
C ARG A 69 11.94 1.15 -0.53
N ALA A 70 11.42 -0.05 -0.22
CA ALA A 70 12.25 -1.21 0.12
C ALA A 70 12.89 -1.87 -1.11
N PHE A 71 12.22 -1.87 -2.27
CA PHE A 71 12.66 -2.64 -3.45
C PHE A 71 13.02 -1.79 -4.68
N GLY A 72 12.70 -0.50 -4.68
CA GLY A 72 12.81 0.38 -5.84
C GLY A 72 11.78 0.11 -6.94
N ASN A 73 10.87 -0.85 -6.74
CA ASN A 73 9.77 -1.20 -7.62
C ASN A 73 8.58 -1.74 -6.81
N VAL A 74 7.45 -1.94 -7.49
CA VAL A 74 6.31 -2.70 -6.97
C VAL A 74 6.02 -3.88 -7.88
N SER A 75 5.34 -4.89 -7.34
CA SER A 75 4.88 -6.04 -8.12
C SER A 75 3.87 -5.62 -9.18
N SER A 76 3.91 -6.23 -10.37
CA SER A 76 2.96 -5.97 -11.48
C SER A 76 1.48 -6.05 -11.06
N GLU A 77 1.15 -6.95 -10.13
CA GLU A 77 -0.19 -7.10 -9.56
C GLU A 77 -0.74 -5.80 -8.94
N VAL A 78 0.11 -4.96 -8.35
CA VAL A 78 -0.28 -3.70 -7.70
C VAL A 78 0.24 -2.46 -8.42
N GLU A 79 0.94 -2.63 -9.54
CA GLU A 79 1.56 -1.56 -10.32
C GLU A 79 0.53 -0.50 -10.75
N ARG A 80 -0.58 -0.93 -11.34
CA ARG A 80 -1.66 -0.01 -11.71
C ARG A 80 -2.22 0.76 -10.52
N THR A 81 -2.44 0.08 -9.40
CA THR A 81 -2.93 0.72 -8.17
C THR A 81 -1.91 1.74 -7.65
N PHE A 82 -0.63 1.41 -7.72
CA PHE A 82 0.45 2.32 -7.37
C PHE A 82 0.48 3.56 -8.26
N ASP A 83 0.40 3.41 -9.58
CA ASP A 83 0.35 4.54 -10.51
C ASP A 83 -0.83 5.48 -10.23
N GLU A 84 -2.01 4.91 -9.95
CA GLU A 84 -3.20 5.68 -9.60
C GLU A 84 -3.03 6.43 -8.26
N VAL A 85 -2.39 5.79 -7.27
CA VAL A 85 -2.05 6.44 -5.98
C VAL A 85 -1.04 7.56 -6.20
N LEU A 86 0.01 7.34 -6.99
CA LEU A 86 0.99 8.37 -7.31
C LEU A 86 0.33 9.55 -8.01
N ALA A 87 -0.51 9.30 -9.01
CA ALA A 87 -1.23 10.33 -9.76
C ALA A 87 -2.09 11.22 -8.85
N ALA A 88 -2.65 10.67 -7.77
CA ALA A 88 -3.43 11.40 -6.78
C ALA A 88 -2.59 12.15 -5.72
N MET A 89 -1.29 11.86 -5.60
CA MET A 89 -0.41 12.53 -4.63
C MET A 89 0.04 13.91 -5.12
N SER A 90 0.09 14.86 -4.20
CA SER A 90 0.71 16.17 -4.42
C SER A 90 2.22 16.05 -4.64
N ALA A 91 2.82 17.05 -5.30
CA ALA A 91 4.27 17.11 -5.49
C ALA A 91 5.05 17.10 -4.15
N GLN A 92 4.48 17.73 -3.11
CA GLN A 92 5.05 17.77 -1.77
C GLN A 92 5.05 16.38 -1.11
N GLU A 93 3.93 15.64 -1.18
CA GLU A 93 3.87 14.26 -0.69
C GLU A 93 4.86 13.38 -1.46
N ARG A 94 4.95 13.51 -2.79
CA ARG A 94 5.92 12.74 -3.59
C ARG A 94 7.36 13.04 -3.16
N ALA A 95 7.69 14.30 -2.87
CA ALA A 95 9.01 14.69 -2.37
C ALA A 95 9.33 14.07 -1.01
N GLN A 96 8.37 14.07 -0.08
CA GLN A 96 8.52 13.46 1.25
C GLN A 96 8.83 11.96 1.19
N TRP A 97 8.33 11.29 0.15
CA TRP A 97 8.57 9.87 -0.10
C TRP A 97 9.77 9.61 -1.02
N GLY A 98 10.50 10.64 -1.46
CA GLY A 98 11.67 10.50 -2.33
C GLY A 98 11.31 10.03 -3.75
N LEU A 99 10.09 10.31 -4.22
CA LEU A 99 9.56 9.84 -5.50
C LEU A 99 9.68 10.87 -6.64
N LEU A 100 10.24 12.05 -6.36
CA LEU A 100 10.54 12.98 -7.43
C LEU A 100 11.70 12.42 -8.26
N PRO A 101 11.64 12.49 -9.61
CA PRO A 101 12.83 12.26 -10.40
C PRO A 101 13.91 13.19 -9.86
N ALA A 102 15.10 12.65 -9.60
CA ALA A 102 16.27 13.48 -9.34
C ALA A 102 16.27 14.52 -10.46
N GLY A 103 15.99 15.78 -10.11
CA GLY A 103 16.00 16.85 -11.09
C GLY A 103 17.33 16.71 -11.81
N ASN A 104 17.29 16.65 -13.15
CA ASN A 104 18.50 16.78 -13.95
C ASN A 104 19.21 18.03 -13.42
N SER A 105 20.26 17.83 -12.63
CA SER A 105 21.26 18.86 -12.37
C SER A 105 21.98 19.07 -13.70
N VAL A 106 21.34 19.83 -14.58
CA VAL A 106 22.04 20.55 -15.63
C VAL A 106 22.54 21.81 -14.96
N ALA A 107 23.78 21.76 -14.51
CA ALA A 107 24.64 22.91 -14.28
C ALA A 107 25.89 22.70 -15.11
#